data_AF-A0A2D8KB29-F1
#
_entry.id   AF-A0A2D8KB29-F1
#
_cell.length_a   1.000
_cell.length_b   1.000
_cell.length_c   1.000
_cell.angle_alpha   90.00
_cell.angle_beta   90.00
_cell.angle_gamma   90.00
#
_symmetry.space_group_name_H-M   'P 1'
#
loop_
_entity.id
_entity.type
_entity.pdbx_description
1 polymer ?
#
loop_
_entity_poly.entity_id
_entity_poly.type
_entity_poly.pdbx_seq_one_letter_code
_entity_poly.pdbx_strand_id
1 'polypeptide(L)'
;MRNLPIKFLPVVVVAALSACASTGAPPQPPAPKPVLEDARYAAVTDEPFNVPAVNLRQFDPEFRRQLVDDPTGEQPGTLVVDPENRFLYLVMADGKAMRYGVG
;
A
#
# COMPACT_ATOMS: atom_id res chain seq x y z
N MET A 1 56.54 -42.19 -42.12
CA MET A 1 57.46 -43.04 -41.34
C MET A 1 57.27 -42.74 -39.86
N ARG A 2 57.09 -43.80 -39.05
CA ARG A 2 57.18 -43.87 -37.57
C ARG A 2 55.92 -43.54 -36.76
N ASN A 3 54.98 -44.45 -36.92
CA ASN A 3 54.16 -45.17 -35.94
C ASN A 3 54.79 -45.24 -34.52
N LEU A 4 53.97 -45.13 -33.48
CA LEU A 4 54.16 -45.86 -32.22
C LEU A 4 52.82 -46.14 -31.49
N PRO A 5 52.45 -47.41 -31.24
CA PRO A 5 51.25 -47.79 -30.49
C PRO A 5 51.58 -48.30 -29.08
N ILE A 6 50.88 -47.83 -28.03
CA ILE A 6 50.89 -48.47 -26.70
C ILE A 6 49.47 -48.44 -26.09
N LYS A 7 49.06 -49.61 -25.60
CA LYS A 7 47.75 -50.05 -25.09
C LYS A 7 47.57 -49.74 -23.58
N PHE A 8 46.47 -50.25 -23.01
CA PHE A 8 46.07 -50.38 -21.58
C PHE A 8 45.28 -49.18 -21.01
N LEU A 9 44.16 -49.28 -20.29
CA LEU A 9 43.17 -50.29 -19.83
C LEU A 9 42.01 -49.41 -19.21
N PRO A 10 40.78 -49.90 -18.92
CA PRO A 10 39.59 -49.07 -18.73
C PRO A 10 39.54 -48.40 -17.35
N VAL A 11 39.04 -47.17 -17.30
CA VAL A 11 38.63 -46.51 -16.05
C VAL A 11 37.16 -46.14 -16.16
N VAL A 12 36.36 -46.90 -15.42
CA VAL A 12 34.97 -46.60 -15.06
C VAL A 12 34.98 -45.35 -14.19
N VAL A 13 34.23 -44.31 -14.57
CA VAL A 13 33.71 -43.33 -13.60
C VAL A 13 32.29 -42.95 -14.01
N VAL A 14 31.35 -43.46 -13.23
CA VAL A 14 29.97 -42.97 -13.15
C VAL A 14 30.02 -41.56 -12.58
N ALA A 15 29.54 -40.57 -13.33
CA ALA A 15 29.24 -39.24 -12.82
C ALA A 15 27.80 -38.89 -13.19
N ALA A 16 26.86 -39.35 -12.37
CA ALA A 16 25.55 -38.76 -12.26
C ALA A 16 25.74 -37.35 -11.69
N LEU A 17 25.89 -36.34 -12.55
CA LEU A 17 25.88 -34.95 -12.13
C LEU A 17 24.43 -34.47 -12.05
N SER A 18 23.98 -34.47 -10.80
CA SER A 18 22.75 -33.92 -10.26
C SER A 18 22.24 -32.67 -10.96
N ALA A 19 20.95 -32.71 -11.27
CA ALA A 19 20.12 -31.55 -11.48
C ALA A 19 20.03 -30.73 -10.19
N CYS A 20 20.51 -29.49 -10.23
CA CYS A 20 20.08 -28.42 -9.33
C CYS A 20 19.47 -27.32 -10.19
N ALA A 21 18.20 -27.47 -10.59
CA ALA A 21 17.42 -26.33 -11.07
C ALA A 21 16.98 -25.54 -9.83
N SER A 22 17.77 -24.54 -9.45
CA SER A 22 17.36 -23.55 -8.46
C SER A 22 16.31 -22.65 -9.12
N THR A 23 15.03 -23.03 -8.98
CA THR A 23 13.91 -22.16 -9.36
C THR A 23 13.84 -21.02 -8.34
N GLY A 24 14.65 -19.99 -8.54
CA GLY A 24 14.48 -18.72 -7.83
C GLY A 24 13.13 -18.13 -8.19
N ALA A 25 12.32 -17.81 -7.17
CA ALA A 25 11.09 -17.07 -7.39
C ALA A 25 11.42 -15.76 -8.15
N PRO A 26 10.63 -15.39 -9.17
CA PRO A 26 10.84 -14.13 -9.88
C PRO A 26 10.83 -12.98 -8.87
N PRO A 27 11.64 -11.93 -9.07
CA PRO A 27 11.64 -10.76 -8.20
C PRO A 27 10.22 -10.23 -8.11
N GLN A 28 9.61 -10.40 -6.94
CA GLN A 28 8.28 -9.91 -6.69
C GLN A 28 8.37 -8.37 -6.73
N PRO A 29 7.59 -7.70 -7.59
CA PRO A 29 7.56 -6.24 -7.61
C PRO A 29 7.35 -5.72 -6.18
N PRO A 30 7.98 -4.59 -5.81
CA PRO A 30 7.73 -3.98 -4.51
C PRO A 30 6.21 -3.87 -4.33
N ALA A 31 5.72 -4.34 -3.17
CA ALA A 31 4.31 -4.22 -2.85
C ALA A 31 3.85 -2.79 -3.13
N PRO A 32 2.67 -2.58 -3.75
CA PRO A 32 2.18 -1.25 -4.04
C PRO A 32 2.24 -0.43 -2.74
N LYS A 33 3.03 0.65 -2.74
CA LYS A 33 2.96 1.63 -1.65
C LYS A 33 1.48 2.00 -1.55
N PRO A 34 0.85 1.95 -0.35
CA PRO A 34 -0.55 2.30 -0.23
C PRO A 34 -0.70 3.68 -0.84
N VAL A 35 -1.44 3.74 -1.96
CA VAL A 35 -1.79 5.00 -2.58
C VAL A 35 -2.65 5.66 -1.54
N LEU A 36 -2.06 6.63 -0.87
CA LEU A 36 -2.80 7.55 -0.08
C LEU A 36 -3.59 8.39 -1.09
N GLU A 37 -4.84 8.01 -1.33
CA GLU A 37 -5.69 8.60 -2.38
C GLU A 37 -5.89 10.12 -2.19
N ASP A 38 -5.50 10.65 -1.04
CA ASP A 38 -5.58 12.05 -0.67
C ASP A 38 -4.30 12.51 0.05
N ALA A 39 -3.52 13.37 -0.60
CA ALA A 39 -2.25 13.92 -0.08
C ALA A 39 -2.36 14.57 1.31
N ARG A 40 -3.57 14.98 1.74
CA ARG A 40 -3.82 15.51 3.09
C ARG A 40 -3.51 14.52 4.22
N TYR A 41 -3.48 13.23 3.93
CA TYR A 41 -3.25 12.18 4.92
C TYR A 41 -1.83 11.57 4.85
N ALA A 42 -0.92 12.24 4.13
CA ALA A 42 0.40 11.71 3.84
C ALA A 42 1.30 11.78 5.06
N ALA A 43 2.37 11.00 5.03
CA ALA A 43 3.42 11.16 6.02
C ALA A 43 4.02 12.57 5.88
N VAL A 44 4.21 13.24 7.01
CA VAL A 44 4.95 14.50 7.12
C VAL A 44 6.25 14.17 7.85
N THR A 45 7.37 14.34 7.17
CA THR A 45 8.70 13.88 7.63
C THR A 45 9.77 14.96 7.60
N ASP A 46 9.38 16.18 7.23
CA ASP A 46 10.22 17.37 7.14
C ASP A 46 10.15 18.25 8.40
N GLU A 47 9.37 17.85 9.40
CA GLU A 47 9.24 18.52 10.69
C GLU A 47 10.01 17.78 11.80
N PRO A 48 10.31 18.45 12.94
CA PRO A 48 11.02 17.83 14.07
C PRO A 48 10.36 16.58 14.64
N PHE A 49 9.05 16.42 14.43
CA PHE A 49 8.29 15.24 14.81
C PHE A 49 7.60 14.65 13.59
N ASN A 50 7.98 13.42 13.25
CA ASN A 50 7.40 12.74 12.10
C ASN A 50 5.94 12.38 12.36
N VAL A 51 5.06 12.74 11.43
CA VAL A 51 3.67 12.30 11.39
C VAL A 51 3.57 11.15 10.38
N PRO A 52 3.19 9.92 10.79
CA PRO A 52 3.04 8.81 9.85
C PRO A 52 1.82 9.01 8.95
N ALA A 53 1.85 8.40 7.77
CA ALA A 53 0.70 8.40 6.86
C ALA A 53 -0.50 7.65 7.50
N VAL A 54 -1.71 8.18 7.29
CA VAL A 54 -2.94 7.51 7.75
C VAL A 54 -3.36 6.46 6.73
N ASN A 55 -3.58 5.22 7.17
CA ASN A 55 -4.11 4.17 6.32
C ASN A 55 -5.64 4.27 6.23
N LEU A 56 -6.13 5.01 5.23
CA LEU A 56 -7.58 5.20 5.02
C LEU A 56 -8.37 3.91 4.80
N ARG A 57 -7.72 2.78 4.49
CA ARG A 57 -8.38 1.46 4.34
C ARG A 57 -8.82 0.85 5.67
N GLN A 58 -8.31 1.37 6.79
CA GLN A 58 -8.72 0.94 8.13
C GLN A 58 -10.05 1.54 8.58
N PHE A 59 -10.56 2.52 7.84
CA PHE A 59 -11.82 3.21 8.14
C PHE A 59 -12.87 2.78 7.13
N ASP A 60 -14.09 2.52 7.62
CA ASP A 60 -15.21 2.31 6.71
C ASP A 60 -15.41 3.55 5.83
N PRO A 61 -15.72 3.38 4.54
CA PRO A 61 -15.80 4.50 3.60
C PRO A 61 -16.69 5.63 4.08
N GLU A 62 -17.77 5.34 4.81
CA GLU A 62 -18.73 6.31 5.33
C GLU A 62 -18.12 7.32 6.32
N PHE A 63 -17.09 6.91 7.08
CA PHE A 63 -16.40 7.74 8.08
C PHE A 63 -15.20 8.51 7.50
N ARG A 64 -14.87 8.30 6.21
CA ARG A 64 -13.86 9.12 5.53
C ARG A 64 -14.42 10.51 5.24
N ARG A 65 -13.52 11.47 4.94
CA ARG A 65 -13.89 12.82 4.50
C ARG A 65 -14.73 12.75 3.22
N GLN A 66 -15.93 13.30 3.23
CA GLN A 66 -16.85 13.26 2.09
C GLN A 66 -17.62 14.57 1.91
N LEU A 67 -17.81 14.98 0.67
CA LEU A 67 -18.76 16.04 0.31
C LEU A 67 -20.16 15.43 0.28
N VAL A 68 -21.09 15.97 1.07
CA VAL A 68 -22.48 15.50 1.18
C VAL A 68 -23.45 16.68 1.06
N ASP A 69 -24.73 16.39 0.86
CA ASP A 69 -25.79 17.38 1.10
C ASP A 69 -25.82 17.74 2.59
N ASP A 70 -26.03 19.01 2.90
CA ASP A 70 -26.05 19.50 4.28
C ASP A 70 -27.32 19.02 5.03
N PRO A 71 -27.19 18.18 6.07
CA PRO A 71 -28.33 17.74 6.88
C PRO A 71 -28.64 18.71 8.04
N THR A 72 -27.80 19.73 8.27
CA THR A 72 -27.80 20.51 9.51
C THR A 72 -28.69 21.75 9.44
N GLY A 73 -28.78 22.39 8.27
CA GLY A 73 -29.53 23.64 8.08
C GLY A 73 -28.87 24.87 8.73
N GLU A 74 -27.64 24.73 9.20
CA GLU A 74 -26.86 25.82 9.81
C GLU A 74 -26.24 26.73 8.73
N GLN A 75 -25.65 27.85 9.16
CA GLN A 75 -25.03 28.78 8.21
C GLN A 75 -23.68 28.26 7.68
N PRO A 76 -23.31 28.56 6.41
CA PRO A 76 -21.98 28.23 5.88
C PRO A 76 -20.83 28.73 6.78
N GLY A 77 -19.83 27.89 6.99
CA GLY A 77 -18.72 28.13 7.92
C GLY A 77 -18.94 27.56 9.32
N THR A 78 -20.12 27.05 9.62
CA THR A 78 -20.44 26.40 10.91
C THR A 78 -19.86 24.99 10.98
N LEU A 79 -19.33 24.62 12.15
CA LEU A 79 -18.99 23.24 12.49
C LEU A 79 -20.11 22.65 13.34
N VAL A 80 -20.71 21.57 12.87
CA VAL A 80 -21.75 20.82 13.61
C VAL A 80 -21.19 19.46 13.99
N VAL A 81 -21.29 19.09 15.26
CA VAL A 81 -20.88 17.78 15.76
C VAL A 81 -22.13 16.98 16.09
N ASP A 82 -22.21 15.77 15.53
CA ASP A 82 -23.25 14.79 15.78
C ASP A 82 -22.61 13.54 16.40
N PRO A 83 -22.50 13.48 17.74
CA PRO A 83 -21.88 12.36 18.43
C PRO A 83 -22.67 11.05 18.29
N GLU A 84 -23.99 11.11 18.09
CA GLU A 84 -24.84 9.91 17.99
C GLU A 84 -24.48 9.11 16.73
N ASN A 85 -24.29 9.82 15.60
CA ASN A 85 -23.88 9.20 14.33
C ASN A 85 -22.36 9.20 14.11
N ARG A 86 -21.58 9.74 15.05
CA ARG A 86 -20.10 9.86 14.94
C ARG A 86 -19.66 10.67 13.72
N PHE A 87 -20.33 11.79 13.48
CA PHE A 87 -19.99 12.69 12.39
C PHE A 87 -19.71 14.12 12.85
N LEU A 88 -18.80 14.78 12.13
CA LEU A 88 -18.62 16.22 12.14
C LEU A 88 -18.91 16.76 10.74
N TYR A 89 -19.63 17.87 10.65
CA TYR A 89 -19.97 18.56 9.43
C TYR A 89 -19.36 19.96 9.43
N LEU A 90 -18.58 20.28 8.40
CA LEU A 90 -18.28 21.66 8.04
C LEU A 90 -19.29 22.11 7.00
N VAL A 91 -20.20 23.00 7.40
CA VAL A 91 -21.26 23.52 6.54
C VAL A 91 -20.66 24.46 5.50
N MET A 92 -21.05 24.27 4.24
CA MET A 92 -20.59 25.06 3.11
C MET A 92 -21.78 25.72 2.40
N ALA A 93 -21.48 26.56 1.41
CA ALA A 93 -22.52 27.12 0.55
C ALA A 93 -23.24 26.02 -0.27
N ASP A 94 -24.31 26.42 -0.98
CA ASP A 94 -25.03 25.58 -1.95
C ASP A 94 -25.66 24.31 -1.35
N GLY A 95 -26.00 24.36 -0.05
CA GLY A 95 -26.64 23.24 0.66
C GLY A 95 -25.74 22.02 0.76
N LYS A 96 -24.42 22.23 0.91
CA LYS A 96 -23.42 21.17 1.00
C LYS A 96 -22.71 21.22 2.35
N ALA A 97 -22.20 20.08 2.78
CA ALA A 97 -21.31 19.97 3.92
C ALA A 97 -20.15 19.04 3.61
N MET A 98 -18.99 19.33 4.20
CA MET A 98 -17.90 18.36 4.27
C MET A 98 -18.07 17.54 5.55
N ARG A 99 -18.39 16.25 5.42
CA ARG A 99 -18.57 15.31 6.52
C ARG A 99 -17.26 14.60 6.86
N TYR A 100 -17.01 14.39 8.14
CA TYR A 100 -15.88 13.66 8.70
C TYR A 100 -16.39 12.66 9.74
N GLY A 101 -15.85 11.44 9.79
CA GLY A 101 -16.05 10.55 10.93
C GLY A 101 -15.28 11.05 12.16
N VAL A 102 -15.88 10.92 13.35
CA VAL A 102 -15.27 11.33 14.63
C VAL A 102 -15.55 10.30 15.73
N GLY A 103 -14.60 10.10 16.65
CA GLY A 103 -14.73 9.19 17.80
C GLY A 103 -13.76 8.03 17.79
#